data_AF-A0A455U9F6-F1
#
_entry.id   AF-A0A455U9F6-F1
#
_cell.length_a   1.000
_cell.length_b   1.000
_cell.length_c   1.000
_cell.angle_alpha   90.00
_cell.angle_beta   90.00
_cell.angle_gamma   90.00
#
_symmetry.space_group_name_H-M   'P 1'
#
loop_
_entity.id
_entity.type
_entity.pdbx_description
1 polymer ?
#
loop_
_entity_poly.entity_id
_entity_poly.type
_entity_poly.pdbx_seq_one_letter_code
_entity_poly.pdbx_strand_id
1 'polypeptide(L)'
;MQKIVPKHAKCAWLLAVMMGILSSQAHAVSTDDPEDRQNDSRTTGYECTEAPQATPSNATQWLERGLWASHCYAFQARAVAIDAINVRTLALSHRIRDGIRQQVVQYLDGPSVSIERRSPVGQLAWTQSHNGELPSPARWAAHLEQFYTVSLEEDARVAGRDAVKLILSPLINGVFLMSGG
;
A
#
# COMPACT_ATOMS: atom_id res chain seq x y z
N MET A 1 66.19 -12.31 17.70
CA MET A 1 66.56 -12.72 16.33
C MET A 1 65.39 -12.35 15.41
N GLN A 2 65.43 -11.16 14.79
CA GLN A 2 65.81 -10.90 13.38
C GLN A 2 64.63 -11.18 12.42
N LYS A 3 63.73 -10.19 12.25
CA LYS A 3 63.55 -9.30 11.06
C LYS A 3 63.42 -10.06 9.73
N ILE A 4 62.35 -9.78 8.97
CA ILE A 4 62.38 -9.14 7.63
C ILE A 4 60.93 -8.92 7.12
N VAL A 5 60.67 -7.69 6.67
CA VAL A 5 59.54 -7.23 5.84
C VAL A 5 60.08 -6.98 4.43
N PRO A 6 59.29 -7.19 3.36
CA PRO A 6 59.19 -6.17 2.29
C PRO A 6 57.73 -6.03 1.79
N LYS A 7 57.08 -4.85 1.77
CA LYS A 7 57.14 -3.68 0.86
C LYS A 7 56.86 -3.95 -0.64
N HIS A 8 55.66 -3.48 -1.04
CA HIS A 8 55.19 -2.90 -2.31
C HIS A 8 55.91 -3.20 -3.64
N ALA A 9 55.11 -3.59 -4.63
CA ALA A 9 55.38 -3.28 -6.04
C ALA A 9 54.08 -2.84 -6.74
N LYS A 10 54.00 -1.55 -7.10
CA LYS A 10 53.14 -1.07 -8.18
C LYS A 10 53.96 -1.19 -9.46
N CYS A 11 53.46 -1.90 -10.45
CA CYS A 11 53.95 -1.79 -11.82
C CYS A 11 52.78 -1.42 -12.73
N ALA A 12 52.71 -0.13 -13.05
CA ALA A 12 52.11 0.33 -14.28
C ALA A 12 53.05 -0.06 -15.42
N TRP A 13 52.54 -0.59 -16.54
CA TRP A 13 53.19 -0.46 -17.83
C TRP A 13 52.14 -0.37 -18.94
N LEU A 14 52.43 0.55 -19.84
CA LEU A 14 51.58 1.09 -20.90
C LEU A 14 51.63 0.25 -22.18
N LEU A 15 50.50 0.27 -22.89
CA LEU A 15 50.29 0.38 -24.35
C LEU A 15 51.18 -0.43 -25.33
N ALA A 16 50.52 -1.22 -26.18
CA ALA A 16 50.81 -1.24 -27.62
C ALA A 16 49.55 -1.61 -28.43
N VAL A 17 49.38 -0.89 -29.54
CA VAL A 17 48.22 -0.81 -30.45
C VAL A 17 48.55 -1.56 -31.75
N MET A 18 47.52 -1.77 -32.59
CA MET A 18 47.53 -2.04 -34.05
C MET A 18 47.52 -3.53 -34.44
N MET A 19 46.76 -4.02 -35.43
CA MET A 19 45.69 -3.51 -36.30
C MET A 19 45.25 -4.70 -37.19
N GLY A 20 43.94 -4.85 -37.44
CA GLY A 20 43.43 -5.39 -38.72
C GLY A 20 43.13 -6.90 -38.81
N ILE A 21 42.17 -7.40 -39.60
CA ILE A 21 41.20 -6.78 -40.53
C ILE A 21 40.08 -7.84 -40.85
N LEU A 22 38.84 -7.40 -41.17
CA LEU A 22 37.74 -8.07 -41.95
C LEU A 22 37.07 -9.32 -41.33
N SER A 23 35.76 -9.60 -41.35
CA SER A 23 34.54 -9.00 -41.91
C SER A 23 33.33 -9.77 -41.33
N SER A 24 32.20 -9.09 -41.07
CA SER A 24 30.88 -9.41 -41.68
C SER A 24 29.77 -8.58 -41.04
N GLN A 25 28.94 -8.06 -41.92
CA GLN A 25 27.90 -7.07 -41.69
C GLN A 25 26.64 -7.72 -41.11
N ALA A 26 25.96 -7.04 -40.19
CA ALA A 26 24.52 -7.11 -40.08
C ALA A 26 24.00 -5.67 -39.93
N HIS A 27 23.49 -5.13 -41.03
CA HIS A 27 22.72 -3.89 -41.02
C HIS A 27 21.34 -4.20 -40.44
N ALA A 28 20.92 -3.46 -39.43
CA ALA A 28 19.51 -3.18 -39.21
C ALA A 28 19.36 -1.66 -39.19
N VAL A 29 18.64 -1.20 -40.19
CA VAL A 29 18.36 0.19 -40.52
C VAL A 29 17.67 0.87 -39.34
N SER A 30 18.17 2.05 -38.95
CA SER A 30 17.41 3.01 -38.16
C SER A 30 16.58 3.82 -39.15
N THR A 31 15.26 3.82 -38.96
CA THR A 31 14.37 4.80 -39.59
C THR A 31 13.34 5.21 -38.55
N ASP A 32 13.21 6.52 -38.41
CA ASP A 32 12.42 7.28 -37.45
C ASP A 32 10.95 6.90 -37.40
N ASP A 33 10.35 6.99 -36.20
CA ASP A 33 9.10 7.72 -36.00
C ASP A 33 8.92 8.09 -34.51
N PRO A 34 8.73 9.38 -34.17
CA PRO A 34 8.34 9.80 -32.83
C PRO A 34 6.80 9.81 -32.77
N GLU A 35 6.17 8.64 -32.67
CA GLU A 35 4.76 8.55 -32.32
C GLU A 35 4.58 8.41 -30.81
N ASP A 36 4.37 9.57 -30.22
CA ASP A 36 3.51 9.82 -29.08
C ASP A 36 2.31 8.85 -29.00
N ARG A 37 2.40 7.85 -28.11
CA ARG A 37 1.26 7.42 -27.29
C ARG A 37 1.74 7.09 -25.90
N GLN A 38 1.90 8.15 -25.14
CA GLN A 38 1.22 8.36 -23.86
C GLN A 38 0.04 7.39 -23.65
N ASN A 39 0.34 6.15 -23.26
CA ASN A 39 -0.57 5.35 -22.46
C ASN A 39 -0.07 5.44 -21.02
N ASP A 40 0.12 6.68 -20.57
CA ASP A 40 -0.05 7.05 -19.17
C ASP A 40 -1.53 6.79 -18.87
N SER A 41 -1.87 5.51 -18.73
CA SER A 41 -3.07 5.12 -18.01
C SER A 41 -2.81 5.60 -16.60
N ARG A 42 -3.08 6.89 -16.37
CA ARG A 42 -3.49 7.44 -15.09
C ARG A 42 -4.59 6.52 -14.64
N THR A 43 -4.19 5.47 -13.95
CA THR A 43 -5.10 4.61 -13.23
C THR A 43 -5.84 5.60 -12.36
N THR A 44 -7.14 5.76 -12.60
CA THR A 44 -8.01 6.79 -12.02
C THR A 44 -8.25 6.52 -10.53
N GLY A 45 -7.19 6.21 -9.79
CA GLY A 45 -7.15 6.19 -8.35
C GLY A 45 -7.01 7.62 -7.84
N TYR A 46 -7.55 7.87 -6.66
CA TYR A 46 -7.36 9.16 -6.01
C TYR A 46 -5.88 9.34 -5.60
N GLU A 47 -5.32 10.53 -5.87
CA GLU A 47 -3.97 10.88 -5.44
C GLU A 47 -3.92 11.00 -3.91
N CYS A 48 -2.86 10.47 -3.30
CA CYS A 48 -2.57 10.78 -1.89
C CYS A 48 -2.05 12.21 -1.80
N THR A 49 -2.96 13.17 -1.90
CA THR A 49 -2.73 14.55 -1.50
C THR A 49 -2.60 14.59 0.02
N GLU A 50 -1.90 15.59 0.55
CA GLU A 50 -1.77 15.76 2.00
C GLU A 50 -3.16 15.69 2.65
N ALA A 51 -3.31 14.83 3.66
CA ALA A 51 -4.59 14.61 4.32
C ALA A 51 -5.19 15.95 4.80
N PRO A 52 -6.52 16.13 4.76
CA PRO A 52 -7.15 17.37 5.21
C PRO A 52 -6.63 17.74 6.60
N GLN A 53 -5.97 18.89 6.73
CA GLN A 53 -5.30 19.31 7.97
C GLN A 53 -6.29 19.58 9.11
N ALA A 54 -7.55 19.87 8.79
CA ALA A 54 -8.60 20.12 9.78
C ALA A 54 -9.02 18.83 10.49
N THR A 55 -9.14 18.88 11.82
CA THR A 55 -9.69 17.78 12.63
C THR A 55 -11.15 17.51 12.22
N PRO A 56 -11.51 16.27 11.88
CA PRO A 56 -12.88 15.90 11.54
C PRO A 56 -13.85 16.26 12.66
N SER A 57 -15.01 16.79 12.30
CA SER A 57 -16.00 17.27 13.27
C SER A 57 -17.12 16.27 13.56
N ASN A 58 -17.19 15.15 12.81
CA ASN A 58 -18.23 14.14 12.97
C ASN A 58 -17.74 12.74 12.59
N ALA A 59 -18.55 11.72 12.88
CA ALA A 59 -18.20 10.32 12.69
C ALA A 59 -17.92 9.94 11.23
N THR A 60 -18.69 10.49 10.28
CA THR A 60 -18.54 10.26 8.84
C THR A 60 -17.20 10.77 8.32
N GLN A 61 -16.80 11.97 8.73
CA GLN A 61 -15.51 12.55 8.36
C GLN A 61 -14.35 11.80 9.02
N TRP A 62 -14.52 11.31 10.25
CA TRP A 62 -13.55 10.43 10.89
C TRP A 62 -13.41 9.09 10.15
N LEU A 63 -14.51 8.51 9.68
CA LEU A 63 -14.52 7.31 8.84
C LEU A 63 -13.80 7.56 7.51
N GLU A 64 -14.12 8.66 6.83
CA GLU A 64 -13.43 9.06 5.60
C GLU A 64 -11.93 9.23 5.83
N ARG A 65 -11.53 9.92 6.91
CA ARG A 65 -10.11 10.09 7.28
C ARG A 65 -9.43 8.73 7.52
N GLY A 66 -10.12 7.78 8.14
CA GLY A 66 -9.62 6.41 8.34
C GLY A 66 -9.40 5.65 7.01
N LEU A 67 -10.30 5.84 6.04
CA LEU A 67 -10.15 5.29 4.69
C LEU A 67 -8.96 5.89 3.96
N TRP A 68 -8.79 7.22 3.99
CA TRP A 68 -7.58 7.88 3.50
C TRP A 68 -6.33 7.34 4.19
N ALA A 69 -6.37 7.21 5.51
CA ALA A 69 -5.22 6.80 6.30
C ALA A 69 -4.72 5.40 5.91
N SER A 70 -5.65 4.48 5.67
CA SER A 70 -5.39 3.08 5.28
C SER A 70 -4.75 2.94 3.90
N HIS A 71 -4.84 3.98 3.06
CA HIS A 71 -4.32 3.97 1.69
C HIS A 71 -3.07 4.82 1.50
N CYS A 72 -2.93 5.90 2.27
CA CYS A 72 -1.92 6.93 2.01
C CYS A 72 -0.75 6.97 3.00
N TYR A 73 -0.84 6.36 4.18
CA TYR A 73 0.25 6.40 5.15
C TYR A 73 1.11 5.15 5.08
N ALA A 74 2.42 5.30 4.93
CA ALA A 74 3.35 4.22 5.20
C ALA A 74 3.41 3.96 6.71
N PHE A 75 3.32 2.70 7.13
CA PHE A 75 3.41 2.33 8.53
C PHE A 75 3.93 0.91 8.72
N GLN A 76 4.40 0.66 9.94
CA GLN A 76 4.64 -0.68 10.46
C GLN A 76 3.91 -0.80 11.79
N ALA A 77 3.30 -1.96 12.03
CA ALA A 77 2.56 -2.19 13.26
C ALA A 77 2.74 -3.63 13.74
N ARG A 78 2.58 -3.81 15.05
CA ARG A 78 2.35 -5.10 15.68
C ARG A 78 0.91 -5.12 16.14
N ALA A 79 0.21 -6.21 15.87
CA ALA A 79 -1.18 -6.39 16.29
C ALA A 79 -1.39 -7.80 16.82
N VAL A 80 -2.52 -8.01 17.47
CA VAL A 80 -2.98 -9.32 17.89
C VAL A 80 -4.33 -9.57 17.21
N ALA A 81 -4.45 -10.68 16.51
CA ALA A 81 -5.73 -11.18 16.02
C ALA A 81 -6.27 -12.18 17.04
N ILE A 82 -7.48 -11.92 17.52
CA ILE A 82 -8.17 -12.75 18.51
C ILE A 82 -9.44 -13.27 17.85
N ASP A 83 -9.61 -14.58 17.83
CA ASP A 83 -10.85 -15.26 17.42
C ASP A 83 -11.38 -16.13 18.57
N ALA A 84 -12.47 -16.85 18.34
CA ALA A 84 -13.12 -17.66 19.39
C ALA A 84 -12.23 -18.81 19.91
N ILE A 85 -11.20 -19.20 19.16
CA ILE A 85 -10.38 -20.40 19.41
C ILE A 85 -8.91 -20.04 19.64
N ASN A 86 -8.41 -18.95 19.04
CA ASN A 86 -6.98 -18.64 18.98
C ASN A 86 -6.66 -17.16 19.19
N VAL A 87 -5.43 -16.93 19.62
CA VAL A 87 -4.76 -15.64 19.64
C VAL A 87 -3.51 -15.75 18.77
N ARG A 88 -3.32 -14.80 17.85
CA ARG A 88 -2.15 -14.75 16.96
C ARG A 88 -1.50 -13.38 16.97
N THR A 89 -0.18 -13.37 16.98
CA THR A 89 0.62 -12.16 16.95
C THR A 89 1.04 -11.83 15.52
N LEU A 90 0.77 -10.60 15.09
CA LEU A 90 0.94 -10.17 13.71
C LEU A 90 1.98 -9.07 13.56
N ALA A 91 2.71 -9.16 12.46
CA ALA A 91 3.54 -8.12 11.87
C ALA A 91 2.83 -7.52 10.66
N LEU A 92 2.52 -6.23 10.69
CA LEU A 92 1.96 -5.51 9.55
C LEU A 92 2.97 -4.51 9.00
N SER A 93 3.13 -4.50 7.69
CA SER A 93 3.90 -3.48 6.97
C SER A 93 3.06 -2.95 5.82
N HIS A 94 2.87 -1.64 5.79
CA HIS A 94 2.25 -0.92 4.69
C HIS A 94 3.29 0.05 4.11
N ARG A 95 3.57 -0.09 2.82
CA ARG A 95 4.55 0.73 2.09
C ARG A 95 3.92 1.22 0.80
N ILE A 96 4.33 2.39 0.35
CA ILE A 96 3.96 2.94 -0.94
C ILE A 96 5.25 3.18 -1.71
N ARG A 97 5.37 2.63 -2.92
CA ARG A 97 6.51 2.84 -3.83
C ARG A 97 5.97 2.97 -5.24
N ASP A 98 6.38 4.03 -5.96
CA ASP A 98 6.00 4.26 -7.36
C ASP A 98 4.48 4.17 -7.60
N GLY A 99 3.68 4.72 -6.68
CA GLY A 99 2.21 4.66 -6.75
C GLY A 99 1.60 3.29 -6.44
N ILE A 100 2.41 2.29 -6.08
CA ILE A 100 1.97 0.96 -5.68
C ILE A 100 1.99 0.82 -4.16
N ARG A 101 0.82 0.52 -3.59
CA ARG A 101 0.66 0.10 -2.21
C ARG A 101 1.05 -1.37 -2.07
N GLN A 102 2.00 -1.64 -1.18
CA GLN A 102 2.42 -2.98 -0.77
C GLN A 102 2.05 -3.19 0.70
N GLN A 103 1.23 -4.20 0.96
CA GLN A 103 0.80 -4.62 2.30
C GLN A 103 1.32 -6.02 2.58
N VAL A 104 2.04 -6.20 3.69
CA VAL A 104 2.52 -7.50 4.16
C VAL A 104 1.97 -7.75 5.55
N VAL A 105 1.40 -8.93 5.75
CA VAL A 105 0.99 -9.46 7.06
C VAL A 105 1.77 -10.76 7.31
N GLN A 106 2.50 -10.81 8.42
CA GLN A 106 3.28 -11.98 8.82
C GLN A 106 2.89 -12.44 10.21
N TYR A 107 2.79 -13.76 10.40
CA TYR A 107 2.60 -14.36 11.72
C TYR A 107 3.94 -14.37 12.47
N LEU A 108 3.92 -13.98 13.74
CA LEU A 108 5.10 -13.94 14.60
C LEU A 108 5.19 -15.16 15.52
N ASP A 109 4.13 -15.96 15.58
CA ASP A 109 3.98 -17.15 16.38
C ASP A 109 3.48 -18.33 15.53
N GLY A 110 3.93 -19.54 15.90
CA GLY A 110 3.58 -20.77 15.20
C GLY A 110 4.21 -20.90 13.81
N PRO A 111 3.55 -21.59 12.86
CA PRO A 111 4.06 -21.76 11.50
C PRO A 111 4.28 -20.42 10.78
N SER A 112 5.41 -20.29 10.10
CA SER A 112 5.76 -19.10 9.35
C SER A 112 4.80 -18.89 8.17
N VAL A 113 3.91 -17.91 8.31
CA VAL A 113 2.99 -17.48 7.25
C VAL A 113 3.25 -16.00 6.95
N SER A 114 3.37 -15.67 5.67
CA SER A 114 3.50 -14.31 5.17
C SER A 114 2.59 -14.11 3.96
N ILE A 115 1.73 -13.11 4.03
CA ILE A 115 0.75 -12.78 3.00
C ILE A 115 1.06 -11.38 2.50
N GLU A 116 1.22 -11.24 1.18
CA GLU A 116 1.48 -9.97 0.52
C GLU A 116 0.33 -9.58 -0.42
N ARG A 117 -0.07 -8.31 -0.39
CA ARG A 117 -1.01 -7.70 -1.33
C ARG A 117 -0.36 -6.49 -1.97
N ARG A 118 -0.49 -6.36 -3.30
CA ARG A 118 -0.07 -5.20 -4.07
C ARG A 118 -1.24 -4.64 -4.85
N SER A 119 -1.37 -3.32 -4.84
CA SER A 119 -2.43 -2.62 -5.57
C SER A 119 -2.02 -1.18 -5.82
N PRO A 120 -2.51 -0.53 -6.89
CA PRO A 120 -2.39 0.91 -7.02
C PRO A 120 -2.92 1.65 -5.78
N VAL A 121 -2.23 2.73 -5.43
CA VAL A 121 -2.76 3.73 -4.49
C VAL A 121 -4.02 4.34 -5.10
N GLY A 122 -4.96 4.77 -4.26
CA GLY A 122 -6.17 5.39 -4.76
C GLY A 122 -7.25 4.44 -5.26
N GLN A 123 -6.98 3.13 -5.31
CA GLN A 123 -7.99 2.14 -5.68
C GLN A 123 -8.57 1.49 -4.42
N LEU A 124 -9.81 1.87 -4.11
CA LEU A 124 -10.67 1.14 -3.16
C LEU A 124 -11.35 -0.01 -3.90
N ALA A 125 -11.34 -1.20 -3.30
CA ALA A 125 -11.98 -2.37 -3.87
C ALA A 125 -13.50 -2.27 -3.76
N TRP A 126 -14.13 -1.52 -4.65
CA TRP A 126 -15.57 -1.54 -4.94
C TRP A 126 -15.76 -1.45 -6.44
N THR A 127 -16.64 -2.29 -6.97
CA THR A 127 -17.04 -2.24 -8.38
C THR A 127 -18.56 -2.13 -8.44
N GLN A 128 -19.10 -1.00 -8.00
CA GLN A 128 -20.53 -0.70 -8.17
C GLN A 128 -20.77 0.65 -8.87
N SER A 129 -19.80 1.11 -9.66
CA SER A 129 -20.02 2.21 -10.59
C SER A 129 -20.28 1.64 -11.98
N HIS A 130 -21.51 1.79 -12.47
CA HIS A 130 -21.86 1.56 -13.89
C HIS A 130 -21.15 2.54 -14.84
N ASN A 131 -20.38 3.48 -14.30
CA ASN A 131 -19.77 4.59 -15.03
C ASN A 131 -18.22 4.47 -15.07
N GLY A 132 -17.65 3.38 -14.53
CA GLY A 132 -16.20 3.15 -14.51
C GLY A 132 -15.40 4.02 -13.53
N GLU A 133 -16.04 4.91 -12.77
CA GLU A 133 -15.39 5.75 -11.76
C GLU A 133 -15.16 4.97 -10.47
N LEU A 134 -13.91 4.95 -9.97
CA LEU A 134 -13.59 4.38 -8.67
C LEU A 134 -14.18 5.26 -7.56
N PRO A 135 -14.83 4.68 -6.54
CA PRO A 135 -15.38 5.49 -5.45
C PRO A 135 -14.28 6.19 -4.66
N SER A 136 -14.46 7.48 -4.40
CA SER A 136 -13.63 8.21 -3.45
C SER A 136 -13.89 7.75 -2.01
N PRO A 137 -12.96 7.96 -1.06
CA PRO A 137 -13.19 7.71 0.36
C PRO A 137 -14.46 8.37 0.90
N ALA A 138 -14.75 9.61 0.47
CA ALA A 138 -15.98 10.33 0.83
C ALA A 138 -17.25 9.59 0.36
N ARG A 139 -17.27 9.11 -0.89
CA ARG A 139 -18.42 8.34 -1.43
C ARG A 139 -18.59 7.02 -0.69
N TRP A 140 -17.50 6.37 -0.31
CA TRP A 140 -17.53 5.17 0.51
C TRP A 140 -18.10 5.42 1.91
N ALA A 141 -17.65 6.47 2.58
CA ALA A 141 -18.16 6.85 3.90
C ALA A 141 -19.67 7.15 3.83
N ALA A 142 -20.11 7.95 2.85
CA ALA A 142 -21.52 8.26 2.63
C ALA A 142 -22.35 7.02 2.26
N HIS A 143 -21.78 6.08 1.51
CA HIS A 143 -22.46 4.83 1.17
C HIS A 143 -22.69 3.93 2.39
N LEU A 144 -21.73 3.86 3.32
CA LEU A 144 -21.88 3.08 4.55
C LEU A 144 -23.04 3.56 5.43
N GLU A 145 -23.32 4.86 5.44
CA GLU A 145 -24.44 5.44 6.21
C GLU A 145 -25.83 5.01 5.70
N GLN A 146 -25.92 4.45 4.49
CA GLN A 146 -27.15 3.86 3.97
C GLN A 146 -27.51 2.54 4.66
N PHE A 147 -26.54 1.89 5.31
CA PHE A 147 -26.70 0.57 5.93
C PHE A 147 -26.33 0.55 7.41
N TYR A 148 -25.62 1.56 7.90
CA TYR A 148 -25.16 1.65 9.28
C TYR A 148 -25.43 3.03 9.85
N THR A 149 -25.84 3.06 11.12
CA THR A 149 -25.64 4.26 11.95
C THR A 149 -24.17 4.28 12.38
N VAL A 150 -23.47 5.37 12.06
CA VAL A 150 -22.08 5.59 12.46
C VAL A 150 -22.05 6.61 13.59
N SER A 151 -21.56 6.22 14.77
CA SER A 151 -21.45 7.08 15.94
C SER A 151 -20.02 7.20 16.45
N LEU A 152 -19.76 8.26 17.21
CA LEU A 152 -18.44 8.67 17.68
C LEU A 152 -18.38 8.58 19.20
N GLU A 153 -17.29 8.03 19.71
CA GLU A 153 -16.88 8.13 21.12
C GLU A 153 -15.44 8.64 21.16
N GLU A 154 -15.25 9.77 21.84
CA GLU A 154 -13.94 10.44 22.00
C GLU A 154 -13.16 9.83 23.17
N ASP A 155 -11.94 10.32 23.40
CA ASP A 155 -11.07 9.94 24.52
C ASP A 155 -10.70 8.45 24.62
N ALA A 156 -10.66 7.75 23.48
CA ALA A 156 -10.16 6.39 23.43
C ALA A 156 -8.62 6.37 23.39
N ARG A 157 -8.03 5.28 23.90
CA ARG A 157 -6.58 5.06 23.82
C ARG A 157 -6.26 3.63 23.42
N VAL A 158 -5.47 3.46 22.36
CA VAL A 158 -5.07 2.14 21.83
C VAL A 158 -3.57 2.16 21.53
N ALA A 159 -2.86 1.11 21.95
CA ALA A 159 -1.41 1.00 21.80
C ALA A 159 -0.64 2.23 22.32
N GLY A 160 -1.12 2.80 23.43
CA GLY A 160 -0.52 3.98 24.04
C GLY A 160 -0.69 5.29 23.27
N ARG A 161 -1.59 5.34 22.26
CA ARG A 161 -1.87 6.52 21.43
C ARG A 161 -3.33 6.92 21.56
N ASP A 162 -3.58 8.22 21.49
CA ASP A 162 -4.94 8.76 21.45
C ASP A 162 -5.66 8.27 20.18
N ALA A 163 -6.91 7.91 20.35
CA ALA A 163 -7.74 7.31 19.33
C ALA A 163 -9.17 7.83 19.45
N VAL A 164 -9.90 7.68 18.36
CA VAL A 164 -11.33 7.95 18.28
C VAL A 164 -12.02 6.63 17.97
N LYS A 165 -13.08 6.31 18.70
CA LYS A 165 -13.83 5.07 18.53
C LYS A 165 -15.04 5.35 17.63
N LEU A 166 -15.04 4.69 16.48
CA LEU A 166 -16.18 4.66 15.58
C LEU A 166 -17.01 3.40 15.86
N ILE A 167 -18.30 3.58 16.10
CA ILE A 167 -19.25 2.49 16.32
C ILE A 167 -20.16 2.43 15.09
N LEU A 168 -20.14 1.28 14.39
CA LEU A 168 -20.98 1.02 13.24
C LEU A 168 -22.10 0.05 13.66
N SER A 169 -23.31 0.57 13.80
CA SER A 169 -24.49 -0.22 14.15
C SER A 169 -25.33 -0.47 12.89
N PRO A 170 -25.64 -1.72 12.51
CA PRO A 170 -26.46 -1.99 11.35
C PRO A 170 -27.83 -1.30 11.44
N LEU A 171 -28.30 -0.72 10.34
CA LEU A 171 -29.68 -0.30 10.21
C LEU A 171 -30.54 -1.56 10.07
N ILE A 172 -31.25 -1.90 11.14
CA ILE A 172 -32.14 -3.06 11.16
C ILE A 172 -33.41 -2.74 10.35
N ASN A 173 -33.35 -2.86 9.03
CA ASN A 173 -34.53 -2.88 8.18
C ASN A 173 -34.97 -4.33 7.96
N GLY A 174 -35.36 -5.01 9.04
CA GLY A 174 -35.88 -6.38 8.98
C GLY A 174 -35.91 -7.07 10.34
N VAL A 175 -37.12 -7.37 10.82
CA VAL A 175 -37.32 -8.29 11.94
C VAL A 175 -36.89 -9.68 11.47
N PHE A 176 -35.75 -10.17 11.95
CA PHE A 176 -35.38 -11.58 11.77
C PHE A 176 -36.21 -12.39 12.78
N LEU A 177 -37.43 -12.78 12.40
CA LEU A 177 -38.15 -13.86 13.07
C LEU A 177 -37.42 -15.17 12.76
N MET A 178 -36.47 -15.56 13.59
CA MET A 178 -36.05 -16.96 13.63
C MET A 178 -37.18 -17.78 14.26
N SER A 179 -38.08 -18.30 13.43
CA SER A 179 -38.97 -19.39 13.82
C SER A 179 -38.12 -20.65 13.95
N GLY A 180 -37.82 -21.03 15.18
CA GLY A 180 -37.27 -22.35 15.47
C GLY A 180 -38.31 -23.43 15.17
N GLY A 181 -37.92 -24.40 14.33
CA GLY A 181 -38.57 -25.68 14.15
C GLY A 181 -37.56 -26.79 14.36
#